data_AF-A0A4R8BS77-F1
#
_entry.id   AF-A0A4R8BS77-F1
#
_cell.length_a   1.000
_cell.length_b   1.000
_cell.length_c   1.000
_cell.angle_alpha   90.00
_cell.angle_beta   90.00
_cell.angle_gamma   90.00
#
_symmetry.space_group_name_H-M   'P 1'
#
loop_
_entity.id
_entity.type
_entity.pdbx_description
1 polymer ?
#
loop_
_entity_poly.entity_id
_entity_poly.type
_entity_poly.pdbx_seq_one_letter_code
_entity_poly.pdbx_strand_id
1 'polypeptide(L)'
;MTTLLYKAAGEIRGDDILPLNDLRVHYPDLYERHFAKYADRPQRASAPVYPLDCTWADVVFLSPVHPAPIFEALHESGRIGPAVIKYWTLDAELLDPARTCILLKRHDPAQRPQPPEDFIPYSADAAAALSTPSEKALHRLRNLNATEPLYPWADIPHILHRGPIPKRLFRTSTGTPVVS
;
A
#
# COMPACT_ATOMS: atom_id res chain seq x y z
N MET A 1 10.11 10.77 -14.17
CA MET A 1 10.49 9.98 -12.97
C MET A 1 9.23 9.71 -12.18
N THR A 2 8.77 8.46 -12.20
CA THR A 2 7.54 8.06 -11.51
C THR A 2 7.82 7.89 -10.03
N THR A 3 7.03 8.54 -9.18
CA THR A 3 7.22 8.48 -7.72
C THR A 3 6.20 7.55 -7.10
N LEU A 4 6.67 6.57 -6.34
CA LEU A 4 5.85 5.70 -5.51
C LEU A 4 5.83 6.19 -4.07
N LEU A 5 4.74 5.93 -3.36
CA LEU A 5 4.52 6.41 -2.00
C LEU A 5 4.42 5.24 -1.02
N TYR A 6 5.25 5.28 0.01
CA TYR A 6 5.16 4.40 1.16
C TYR A 6 4.48 5.13 2.32
N LYS A 7 3.46 4.51 2.93
CA LYS A 7 2.87 5.04 4.16
C LYS A 7 3.88 4.85 5.30
N ALA A 8 4.65 5.89 5.58
CA ALA A 8 5.65 5.95 6.66
C ALA A 8 4.98 6.07 8.03
N ALA A 9 4.24 5.03 8.42
CA ALA A 9 3.50 4.99 9.67
C ALA A 9 4.21 4.11 10.71
N GLY A 10 4.54 4.72 11.84
CA GLY A 10 5.04 4.02 13.02
C GLY A 10 6.56 3.92 13.07
N GLU A 11 6.99 2.96 13.89
CA GLU A 11 8.39 2.67 14.16
C GLU A 11 8.95 1.71 13.10
N ILE A 12 10.09 2.05 12.54
CA ILE A 12 10.79 1.25 11.52
C ILE A 12 12.19 0.97 12.06
N ARG A 13 12.58 -0.31 12.11
CA ARG A 13 13.88 -0.76 12.65
C ARG A 13 14.71 -1.44 11.56
N GLY A 14 16.03 -1.30 11.68
CA GLY A 14 16.98 -1.83 10.70
C GLY A 14 17.09 -0.94 9.46
N ASP A 15 17.82 -1.43 8.46
CA ASP A 15 18.16 -0.67 7.24
C ASP A 15 17.15 -0.85 6.10
N ASP A 16 16.14 -1.69 6.30
CA ASP A 16 15.15 -2.07 5.30
C ASP A 16 13.71 -1.82 5.78
N ILE A 17 12.81 -1.56 4.83
CA ILE A 17 11.37 -1.70 5.01
C ILE A 17 11.05 -3.18 4.84
N LEU A 18 10.66 -3.83 5.93
CA LEU A 18 10.38 -5.26 5.95
C LEU A 18 8.89 -5.56 5.65
N PRO A 19 8.59 -6.61 4.88
CA PRO A 19 7.26 -7.18 4.83
C PRO A 19 6.89 -7.83 6.17
N LEU A 20 5.60 -8.15 6.35
CA LEU A 20 5.06 -8.60 7.63
C LEU A 20 5.69 -9.93 8.09
N ASN A 21 5.94 -10.88 7.18
CA ASN A 21 6.58 -12.14 7.54
C ASN A 21 8.04 -11.98 7.99
N ASP A 22 8.77 -11.01 7.43
CA ASP A 22 10.14 -10.73 7.86
C ASP A 22 10.14 -10.03 9.22
N LEU A 23 9.18 -9.13 9.48
CA LEU A 23 8.99 -8.56 10.82
C LEU A 23 8.78 -9.64 11.89
N ARG A 24 8.04 -10.71 11.57
CA ARG A 24 7.79 -11.82 12.51
C ARG A 24 9.09 -12.49 12.98
N VAL A 25 10.11 -12.51 12.13
CA VAL A 25 11.41 -13.12 12.42
C VAL A 25 12.35 -12.13 13.09
N HIS A 26 12.45 -10.90 12.58
CA HIS A 26 13.45 -9.93 13.00
C HIS A 26 13.00 -9.02 14.14
N TYR A 27 11.72 -8.63 14.17
CA TYR A 27 11.13 -7.70 15.13
C TYR A 27 9.71 -8.13 15.55
N PRO A 28 9.56 -9.21 16.35
CA PRO A 28 8.26 -9.80 16.66
C PRO A 28 7.25 -8.83 17.28
N ASP A 29 7.73 -7.87 18.08
CA ASP A 29 6.88 -6.85 18.69
C ASP A 29 6.27 -5.89 17.64
N LEU A 30 7.04 -5.54 16.59
CA LEU A 30 6.52 -4.78 15.45
C LEU A 30 5.55 -5.63 14.63
N TYR A 31 5.85 -6.92 14.43
CA TYR A 31 4.93 -7.84 13.79
C TYR A 31 3.58 -7.87 14.50
N GLU A 32 3.54 -8.07 15.82
CA GLU A 32 2.29 -8.11 16.59
C GLU A 32 1.48 -6.82 16.41
N ARG A 33 2.15 -5.66 16.52
CA ARG A 33 1.52 -4.35 16.32
C ARG A 33 0.92 -4.19 14.92
N HIS A 34 1.65 -4.60 13.88
CA HIS A 34 1.20 -4.47 12.49
C HIS A 34 0.20 -5.56 12.08
N PHE A 35 0.26 -6.74 12.70
CA PHE A 35 -0.64 -7.86 12.48
C PHE A 35 -1.99 -7.65 13.16
N ALA A 36 -2.07 -6.84 14.23
CA ALA A 36 -3.30 -6.54 14.96
C ALA A 36 -4.47 -6.08 14.06
N LYS A 37 -4.20 -5.36 12.96
CA LYS A 37 -5.23 -4.94 11.98
C LYS A 37 -5.87 -6.11 11.18
N TYR A 38 -5.30 -7.30 11.30
CA TYR A 38 -5.79 -8.54 10.72
C TYR A 38 -6.44 -9.46 11.77
N ALA A 39 -6.59 -9.05 13.03
CA ALA A 39 -7.13 -9.90 14.10
C ALA A 39 -8.47 -10.57 13.74
N ASP A 40 -9.39 -9.82 13.11
CA ASP A 40 -10.70 -10.35 12.70
C ASP A 40 -10.66 -11.17 11.39
N ARG A 41 -9.50 -11.22 10.73
CA ARG A 41 -9.33 -11.76 9.37
C ARG A 41 -7.88 -12.21 9.09
N PRO A 42 -7.30 -13.10 9.93
CA PRO A 42 -5.90 -13.50 9.81
C PRO A 42 -5.57 -14.13 8.46
N GLN A 43 -6.53 -14.83 7.84
CA GLN A 43 -6.40 -15.45 6.52
C GLN A 43 -6.05 -14.45 5.40
N ARG A 44 -6.30 -13.15 5.59
CA ARG A 44 -5.88 -12.13 4.61
C ARG A 44 -4.37 -12.01 4.47
N ALA A 45 -3.62 -12.26 5.56
CA ALA A 45 -2.17 -12.24 5.51
C ALA A 45 -1.62 -13.34 4.58
N SER A 46 -2.35 -14.44 4.44
CA SER A 46 -2.01 -15.57 3.57
C SER A 46 -2.62 -15.48 2.16
N ALA A 47 -3.30 -14.37 1.82
CA ALA A 47 -3.88 -14.22 0.48
C ALA A 47 -2.77 -14.24 -0.58
N PRO A 48 -2.95 -14.94 -1.71
CA PRO A 48 -1.91 -15.08 -2.72
C PRO A 48 -1.64 -13.77 -3.47
N VAL A 49 -0.38 -13.56 -3.84
CA VAL A 49 0.08 -12.57 -4.81
C VAL A 49 0.63 -13.35 -6.00
N TYR A 50 -0.26 -13.72 -6.92
CA TYR A 50 0.00 -14.75 -7.92
C TYR A 50 1.26 -14.53 -8.76
N PRO A 51 1.53 -13.33 -9.33
CA PRO A 51 2.69 -13.16 -10.19
C PRO A 51 4.04 -13.28 -9.46
N LEU A 52 4.04 -13.12 -8.14
CA LEU A 52 5.24 -13.11 -7.32
C LEU A 52 5.46 -14.42 -6.56
N ASP A 53 4.55 -15.40 -6.71
CA ASP A 53 4.58 -16.68 -5.99
C ASP A 53 4.83 -16.50 -4.48
N CYS A 54 4.04 -15.61 -3.86
CA CYS A 54 4.13 -15.29 -2.45
C CYS A 54 2.76 -14.90 -1.87
N THR A 55 2.73 -14.53 -0.59
CA THR A 55 1.52 -14.09 0.10
C THR A 55 1.49 -12.58 0.34
N TRP A 56 0.33 -12.08 0.75
CA TRP A 56 0.11 -10.70 1.15
C TRP A 56 1.04 -10.25 2.28
N ALA A 57 1.45 -11.16 3.15
CA ALA A 57 2.39 -10.89 4.24
C ALA A 57 3.86 -10.84 3.80
N ASP A 58 4.17 -11.25 2.56
CA ASP A 58 5.54 -11.26 2.01
C ASP A 58 5.88 -10.01 1.19
N VAL A 59 4.95 -9.06 1.07
CA VAL A 59 5.14 -7.87 0.23
C VAL A 59 5.15 -6.57 1.02
N VAL A 60 5.97 -5.63 0.58
CA VAL A 60 5.90 -4.22 0.96
C VAL A 60 4.91 -3.52 0.02
N PHE A 61 3.97 -2.77 0.61
CA PHE A 61 2.95 -2.03 -0.11
C PHE A 61 3.41 -0.60 -0.40
N LEU A 62 3.36 -0.21 -1.66
CA LEU A 62 3.51 1.18 -2.10
C LEU A 62 2.24 1.58 -2.87
N SER A 63 2.01 2.88 -2.96
CA SER A 63 0.92 3.48 -3.75
C SER A 63 1.53 4.28 -4.89
N PRO A 64 1.06 4.14 -6.14
CA PRO A 64 1.37 5.11 -7.19
C PRO A 64 0.55 6.41 -7.01
N VAL A 65 -0.53 6.34 -6.21
CA VAL A 65 -1.46 7.45 -5.98
C VAL A 65 -1.10 8.23 -4.72
N HIS A 66 -1.01 9.56 -4.84
CA HIS A 66 -0.80 10.46 -3.71
C HIS A 66 -1.99 10.40 -2.73
N PRO A 67 -1.78 10.40 -1.40
CA PRO A 67 -2.88 10.25 -0.43
C PRO A 67 -3.84 11.45 -0.38
N ALA A 68 -3.41 12.67 -0.74
CA ALA A 68 -4.25 13.86 -0.66
C ALA A 68 -5.64 13.70 -1.30
N PRO A 69 -5.80 13.35 -2.59
CA PRO A 69 -7.13 13.19 -3.20
C PRO A 69 -7.97 12.10 -2.54
N ILE A 70 -7.35 11.04 -2.00
CA ILE A 70 -8.04 9.96 -1.30
C ILE A 70 -8.65 10.47 0.02
N PHE A 71 -7.86 11.21 0.80
CA PHE A 71 -8.28 11.69 2.12
C PHE A 71 -9.15 12.96 2.04
N GLU A 72 -9.03 13.74 0.97
CA GLU A 72 -9.95 14.82 0.63
C GLU A 72 -11.34 14.25 0.32
N ALA A 73 -11.44 13.28 -0.60
CA ALA A 73 -12.69 12.59 -0.89
C ALA A 73 -13.31 11.93 0.35
N LEU A 74 -12.49 11.34 1.23
CA LEU A 74 -12.96 10.75 2.47
C LEU A 74 -13.44 11.83 3.48
N HIS A 75 -12.81 13.00 3.52
CA HIS A 75 -13.26 14.13 4.32
C HIS A 75 -14.61 14.68 3.83
N GLU A 76 -14.80 14.79 2.51
CA GLU A 76 -16.06 15.21 1.89
C GLU A 76 -17.26 14.34 2.27
N SER A 77 -17.03 13.06 2.61
CA SER A 77 -18.09 12.17 3.12
C SER A 77 -18.60 12.53 4.52
N GLY A 78 -17.91 13.43 5.23
CA GLY A 78 -18.20 13.75 6.63
C GLY A 78 -17.79 12.66 7.63
N ARG A 79 -17.22 11.54 7.17
CA ARG A 79 -16.81 10.42 8.03
C ARG A 79 -15.51 10.68 8.80
N ILE A 80 -14.66 11.61 8.35
CA ILE A 80 -13.40 11.99 9.00
C ILE A 80 -13.18 13.50 8.96
N GLY A 81 -12.35 14.01 9.88
CA GLY A 81 -11.80 15.36 9.79
C GLY A 81 -10.63 15.47 8.79
N PRO A 82 -10.06 16.67 8.60
CA PRO A 82 -8.88 16.86 7.78
C PRO A 82 -7.72 15.96 8.24
N ALA A 83 -7.08 15.26 7.31
CA ALA A 83 -6.03 14.30 7.60
C ALA A 83 -4.76 14.59 6.80
N VAL A 84 -3.63 14.70 7.50
CA VAL A 84 -2.30 14.79 6.87
C VAL A 84 -1.61 13.44 7.03
N ILE A 85 -1.42 12.74 5.92
CA ILE A 85 -0.75 11.44 5.90
C ILE A 85 0.73 11.64 5.68
N LYS A 86 1.53 11.15 6.64
CA LYS A 86 2.99 11.07 6.47
C LYS A 86 3.31 9.93 5.51
N TYR A 87 4.13 10.24 4.51
CA TYR A 87 4.60 9.28 3.53
C TYR A 87 6.07 9.53 3.18
N TRP A 88 6.70 8.48 2.68
CA TRP A 88 7.99 8.55 2.00
C TRP A 88 7.82 8.24 0.53
N THR A 89 8.76 8.71 -0.28
CA THR A 89 8.76 8.54 -1.72
C THR A 89 9.90 7.62 -2.15
N LEU A 90 9.69 6.88 -3.24
CA LEU A 90 10.67 6.01 -3.89
C LEU A 90 10.57 6.19 -5.40
N ASP A 91 11.71 6.23 -6.08
CA ASP A 91 11.75 6.24 -7.54
C ASP A 91 11.37 4.87 -8.08
N ALA A 92 10.31 4.81 -8.89
CA ALA A 92 9.78 3.58 -9.46
C ALA A 92 10.84 2.77 -10.24
N GLU A 93 11.80 3.45 -10.87
CA GLU A 93 12.86 2.81 -11.65
C GLU A 93 13.85 2.00 -10.80
N LEU A 94 13.84 2.18 -9.47
CA LEU A 94 14.74 1.49 -8.54
C LEU A 94 14.20 0.14 -8.07
N LEU A 95 12.94 -0.20 -8.39
CA LEU A 95 12.36 -1.49 -8.03
C LEU A 95 12.69 -2.54 -9.08
N ASP A 96 13.04 -3.74 -8.62
CA ASP A 96 13.17 -4.93 -9.47
C ASP A 96 11.79 -5.36 -10.01
N PRO A 97 11.55 -5.30 -11.34
CA PRO A 97 10.29 -5.72 -11.91
C PRO A 97 9.98 -7.21 -11.72
N ALA A 98 10.99 -8.08 -11.57
CA ALA A 98 10.79 -9.50 -11.32
C ALA A 98 10.25 -9.79 -9.91
N ARG A 99 10.41 -8.83 -8.99
CA ARG A 99 9.92 -8.91 -7.61
C ARG A 99 8.74 -7.99 -7.35
N THR A 100 8.21 -7.33 -8.38
CA THR A 100 7.19 -6.30 -8.23
C THR A 100 6.01 -6.56 -9.15
N CYS A 101 4.79 -6.40 -8.65
CA CYS A 101 3.59 -6.38 -9.48
C CYS A 101 2.68 -5.22 -9.11
N ILE A 102 1.74 -4.89 -9.99
CA ILE A 102 0.69 -3.91 -9.70
C ILE A 102 -0.60 -4.66 -9.45
N LEU A 103 -1.26 -4.38 -8.33
CA LEU A 103 -2.59 -4.86 -8.02
C LEU A 103 -3.61 -3.76 -8.31
N LEU A 104 -4.50 -4.00 -9.28
CA LEU A 104 -5.69 -3.21 -9.55
C LEU A 104 -6.76 -3.50 -8.50
N LYS A 105 -6.50 -3.06 -7.26
CA LYS A 105 -7.31 -3.41 -6.10
C LYS A 105 -8.78 -3.04 -6.33
N ARG A 106 -9.67 -4.01 -6.22
CA ARG A 106 -11.12 -3.78 -6.19
C ARG A 106 -11.66 -3.80 -4.77
N HIS A 107 -12.62 -2.94 -4.46
CA HIS A 107 -13.41 -3.07 -3.25
C HIS A 107 -14.30 -4.32 -3.36
N ASP A 108 -14.17 -5.22 -2.40
CA ASP A 108 -15.07 -6.37 -2.25
C ASP A 108 -15.68 -6.30 -0.83
N PRO A 109 -16.98 -6.02 -0.71
CA PRO A 109 -17.68 -6.00 0.58
C PRO A 109 -17.60 -7.33 1.33
N ALA A 110 -17.60 -8.46 0.61
CA ALA A 110 -17.43 -9.80 1.15
C ALA A 110 -15.94 -10.15 1.40
N GLN A 111 -15.02 -9.22 1.12
CA GLN A 111 -13.61 -9.32 1.47
C GLN A 111 -12.88 -10.52 0.86
N ARG A 112 -13.38 -11.02 -0.27
CA ARG A 112 -12.77 -12.15 -0.98
C ARG A 112 -11.36 -11.81 -1.49
N PRO A 113 -10.50 -12.82 -1.68
CA PRO A 113 -9.21 -12.65 -2.34
C PRO A 113 -9.36 -11.96 -3.69
N GLN A 114 -8.37 -11.17 -4.07
CA GLN A 114 -8.30 -10.62 -5.43
C GLN A 114 -7.98 -11.78 -6.38
N PRO A 115 -8.69 -11.92 -7.51
CA PRO A 115 -8.36 -12.95 -8.47
C PRO A 115 -7.11 -12.59 -9.29
N PRO A 116 -6.47 -13.56 -9.95
CA PRO A 116 -5.19 -13.38 -10.65
C PRO A 116 -5.18 -12.26 -11.69
N GLU A 117 -6.29 -12.03 -12.38
CA GLU A 117 -6.39 -11.02 -13.44
C GLU A 117 -6.31 -9.57 -12.95
N ASP A 118 -6.50 -9.32 -11.64
CA ASP A 118 -6.30 -7.99 -11.06
C ASP A 118 -4.82 -7.65 -10.86
N PHE A 119 -3.92 -8.63 -11.02
CA PHE A 119 -2.49 -8.42 -10.92
C PHE A 119 -1.88 -8.30 -12.31
N ILE A 120 -1.19 -7.19 -12.55
CA ILE A 120 -0.51 -6.92 -13.82
C ILE A 120 1.00 -6.80 -13.61
N PRO A 121 1.82 -7.07 -14.65
CA PRO A 121 3.26 -6.86 -14.58
C PRO A 121 3.62 -5.43 -14.17
N TYR A 122 4.72 -5.29 -13.43
CA TYR A 122 5.21 -3.98 -13.04
C TYR A 122 6.08 -3.34 -14.14
N SER A 123 5.85 -2.05 -14.36
CA SER A 123 6.83 -1.13 -14.94
C SER A 123 6.61 0.26 -14.33
N ALA A 124 7.65 1.10 -14.36
CA ALA A 124 7.53 2.48 -13.92
C ALA A 124 6.50 3.28 -14.74
N ASP A 125 6.38 3.01 -16.04
CA ASP A 125 5.37 3.62 -16.91
C ASP A 125 3.94 3.18 -16.56
N ALA A 126 3.73 1.88 -16.30
CA ALA A 126 2.42 1.37 -15.89
C ALA A 126 2.01 1.96 -14.53
N ALA A 127 2.96 2.10 -13.60
CA ALA A 127 2.72 2.77 -12.33
C ALA A 127 2.39 4.27 -12.52
N ALA A 128 3.06 4.95 -13.45
CA ALA A 128 2.80 6.35 -13.77
C ALA A 128 1.38 6.55 -14.30
N ALA A 129 0.94 5.68 -15.22
CA ALA A 129 -0.40 5.71 -15.79
C ALA A 129 -1.51 5.51 -14.74
N LEU A 130 -1.16 4.93 -13.58
CA LEU A 130 -2.06 4.62 -12.46
C LEU A 130 -1.86 5.55 -11.25
N SER A 131 -1.12 6.65 -11.42
CA SER A 131 -0.80 7.59 -10.33
C SER A 131 -1.94 8.55 -9.95
N THR A 132 -3.01 8.56 -10.74
CA THR A 132 -4.24 9.31 -10.46
C THR A 132 -5.33 8.34 -10.04
N PRO A 133 -6.05 8.59 -8.92
CA PRO A 133 -7.17 7.75 -8.52
C PRO A 133 -8.29 7.83 -9.56
N SER A 134 -9.00 6.72 -9.79
CA SER A 134 -10.17 6.75 -10.68
C SER A 134 -11.32 7.55 -10.06
N GLU A 135 -12.13 8.22 -10.89
CA GLU A 135 -13.35 8.91 -10.41
C GLU A 135 -14.31 7.96 -9.69
N LYS A 136 -14.36 6.68 -10.10
CA LYS A 136 -15.14 5.65 -9.41
C LYS A 136 -14.66 5.47 -7.95
N ALA A 137 -13.35 5.43 -7.73
CA ALA A 137 -12.78 5.29 -6.38
C ALA A 137 -13.06 6.52 -5.53
N LEU A 138 -12.87 7.72 -6.08
CA LEU A 138 -13.16 8.98 -5.37
C LEU A 138 -14.65 9.11 -5.05
N HIS A 139 -15.53 8.81 -6.01
CA HIS A 139 -16.97 8.83 -5.81
C HIS A 139 -17.41 7.89 -4.68
N ARG A 140 -16.87 6.67 -4.59
CA ARG A 140 -17.14 5.77 -3.46
C ARG A 140 -16.75 6.40 -2.13
N LEU A 141 -15.55 6.97 -2.04
CA LEU A 141 -15.04 7.56 -0.80
C LEU A 141 -15.87 8.77 -0.34
N ARG A 142 -16.31 9.61 -1.28
CA ARG A 142 -17.20 10.76 -1.03
C ARG A 142 -18.58 10.38 -0.50
N ASN A 143 -19.07 9.19 -0.86
CA ASN A 143 -20.46 8.78 -0.64
C ASN A 143 -20.59 7.61 0.36
N LEU A 144 -19.61 7.39 1.24
CA LEU A 144 -19.69 6.36 2.27
C LEU A 144 -20.87 6.63 3.23
N ASN A 145 -21.74 5.64 3.43
CA ASN A 145 -22.77 5.74 4.45
C ASN A 145 -22.19 5.60 5.87
N ALA A 146 -22.96 5.88 6.93
CA ALA A 146 -22.45 5.89 8.32
C ALA A 146 -21.85 4.56 8.83
N THR A 147 -22.21 3.43 8.22
CA THR A 147 -21.82 2.07 8.67
C THR A 147 -20.73 1.43 7.82
N GLU A 148 -20.49 1.95 6.62
CA GLU A 148 -19.45 1.39 5.75
C GLU A 148 -18.04 1.59 6.35
N PRO A 149 -17.14 0.61 6.19
CA PRO A 149 -15.75 0.78 6.57
C PRO A 149 -15.05 1.78 5.64
N LEU A 150 -14.16 2.61 6.18
CA LEU A 150 -13.55 3.71 5.41
C LEU A 150 -12.70 3.23 4.22
N TYR A 151 -11.94 2.15 4.41
CA TYR A 151 -11.01 1.55 3.44
C TYR A 151 -10.49 2.53 2.36
N PRO A 152 -9.60 3.48 2.74
CA PRO A 152 -9.19 4.58 1.87
C PRO A 152 -8.53 4.10 0.57
N TRP A 153 -7.80 3.00 0.65
CA TRP A 153 -7.10 2.40 -0.49
C TRP A 153 -7.92 1.32 -1.22
N ALA A 154 -9.18 1.08 -0.88
CA ALA A 154 -10.01 0.23 -1.73
C ALA A 154 -10.30 0.95 -3.06
N ASP A 155 -10.29 0.22 -4.18
CA ASP A 155 -10.37 0.79 -5.55
C ASP A 155 -9.17 1.67 -5.96
N ILE A 156 -8.07 1.65 -5.20
CA ILE A 156 -6.81 2.33 -5.50
C ILE A 156 -5.75 1.31 -5.93
N PRO A 157 -5.03 1.49 -7.04
CA PRO A 157 -3.93 0.61 -7.43
C PRO A 157 -2.86 0.52 -6.34
N HIS A 158 -2.28 -0.67 -6.14
CA HIS A 158 -1.16 -0.89 -5.24
C HIS A 158 0.04 -1.42 -6.02
N ILE A 159 1.24 -0.98 -5.63
CA ILE A 159 2.48 -1.64 -6.04
C ILE A 159 2.87 -2.60 -4.92
N LEU A 160 3.07 -3.86 -5.27
CA LEU A 160 3.43 -4.93 -4.34
C LEU A 160 4.86 -5.37 -4.66
N HIS A 161 5.79 -5.18 -3.75
CA HIS A 161 7.17 -5.64 -3.89
C HIS A 161 7.43 -6.80 -2.93
N ARG A 162 7.80 -7.98 -3.45
CA ARG A 162 8.12 -9.16 -2.64
C ARG A 162 9.44 -8.95 -1.90
N GLY A 163 9.42 -9.13 -0.58
CA GLY A 163 10.58 -9.02 0.29
C GLY A 163 10.93 -7.57 0.69
N PRO A 164 12.08 -7.38 1.35
CA PRO A 164 12.48 -6.10 1.91
C PRO A 164 12.87 -5.07 0.84
N ILE A 165 12.67 -3.79 1.14
CA ILE A 165 13.15 -2.65 0.34
C ILE A 165 14.11 -1.79 1.17
N PRO A 166 15.35 -1.52 0.72
CA PRO A 166 16.29 -0.71 1.49
C PRO A 166 15.79 0.71 1.78
N LYS A 167 15.85 1.15 3.05
CA LYS A 167 15.46 2.51 3.50
C LYS A 167 16.17 3.60 2.71
N ARG A 168 17.43 3.37 2.35
CA ARG A 168 18.25 4.32 1.56
C ARG A 168 17.66 4.71 0.20
N LEU A 169 16.75 3.88 -0.35
CA LEU A 169 16.04 4.17 -1.60
C LEU A 169 14.90 5.17 -1.40
N PHE A 170 14.47 5.39 -0.16
CA PHE A 170 13.38 6.30 0.17
C PHE A 170 13.86 7.73 0.42
N ARG A 171 12.92 8.65 0.20
CA ARG A 171 13.04 10.07 0.52
C ARG A 171 11.82 10.49 1.36
N THR A 172 11.97 11.45 2.25
CA THR A 172 10.84 12.07 2.96
C THR A 172 9.96 12.83 1.97
N SER A 173 8.78 13.28 2.41
CA SER A 173 7.92 14.14 1.59
C SER A 173 8.58 15.47 1.17
N THR A 174 9.66 15.89 1.84
CA THR A 174 10.48 17.06 1.48
C THR A 174 11.68 16.72 0.59
N GLY A 175 11.83 15.47 0.17
CA GLY A 175 12.93 15.02 -0.68
C GLY A 175 14.24 14.72 0.06
N THR A 176 14.24 14.68 1.39
CA THR A 176 15.43 14.34 2.18
C THR A 176 15.63 12.82 2.20
N PRO A 177 16.86 12.28 2.06
CA PRO A 177 17.10 10.85 2.24
C PRO A 177 16.59 10.34 3.59
N VAL A 178 15.92 9.19 3.57
CA VAL A 178 15.60 8.47 4.81
C VAL A 178 16.89 7.81 5.29
N VAL A 179 17.46 8.34 6.37
CA VAL A 179 18.68 7.81 6.98
C VAL A 179 18.37 6.63 7.90
N SER A 180 19.40 5.79 8.11
CA SER A 180 19.29 4.61 8.95
C SER A 180 19.17 4.92 10.44
#